data_AF-A0A4V6NIX5-F1
#
_entry.id   AF-A0A4V6NIX5-F1
#
_cell.length_a   1.000
_cell.length_b   1.000
_cell.length_c   1.000
_cell.angle_alpha   90.00
_cell.angle_beta   90.00
_cell.angle_gamma   90.00
#
_symmetry.space_group_name_H-M   'P 1'
#
loop_
_entity.id
_entity.type
_entity.pdbx_description
1 polymer ?
#
loop_
_entity_poly.entity_id
_entity_poly.type
_entity_poly.pdbx_seq_one_letter_code
_entity_poly.pdbx_strand_id
1 'polypeptide(L)'
;MTLVGVYGTRPDLLPRSMVRVVRADQQSDRRLTWVGRPGVALLNLDQHLRYERESLSRYPRNPDGTIEWGPVPDGLVLSSMDSDSVELSTAIQHATPNAGSLIFFWGSLAVPTVEMGLEFTVTHLSDITESVPEFWIYSPSDRVVVELSFSGVVTAANMPVDMDDRGTA
;
A
#
# COMPACT_ATOMS: atom_id res chain seq x y z
N MET A 1 -13.52 -17.33 9.64
CA MET A 1 -13.90 -16.33 8.62
C MET A 1 -12.88 -16.44 7.49
N THR A 2 -13.29 -16.56 6.22
CA THR A 2 -12.34 -16.72 5.11
C THR A 2 -11.91 -15.35 4.59
N LEU A 3 -10.67 -15.21 4.10
CA LEU A 3 -10.17 -13.96 3.48
C LEU A 3 -11.12 -13.44 2.38
N VAL A 4 -11.67 -14.36 1.58
CA VAL A 4 -12.65 -14.10 0.52
C VAL A 4 -13.91 -13.39 1.03
N GLY A 5 -14.34 -13.66 2.26
CA GLY A 5 -15.54 -13.06 2.85
C GLY A 5 -15.33 -11.69 3.51
N VAL A 6 -14.07 -11.25 3.66
CA VAL A 6 -13.71 -10.01 4.37
C VAL A 6 -13.10 -8.99 3.42
N TYR A 7 -12.30 -9.44 2.46
CA TYR A 7 -11.49 -8.55 1.63
C TYR A 7 -12.33 -7.52 0.88
N GLY A 8 -11.93 -6.25 0.95
CA GLY A 8 -12.51 -5.17 0.15
C GLY A 8 -14.00 -4.90 0.44
N THR A 9 -14.51 -5.31 1.61
CA THR A 9 -15.90 -5.09 2.03
C THR A 9 -16.19 -3.67 2.51
N ARG A 10 -15.15 -2.89 2.81
CA ARG A 10 -15.21 -1.51 3.33
C ARG A 10 -14.46 -0.49 2.46
N PRO A 11 -14.75 -0.40 1.15
CA PRO A 11 -14.20 0.66 0.29
C PRO A 11 -14.70 2.06 0.69
N ASP A 12 -15.76 2.16 1.49
CA ASP A 12 -16.28 3.41 2.06
C ASP A 12 -15.32 4.09 3.04
N LEU A 13 -14.31 3.36 3.55
CA LEU A 13 -13.26 3.89 4.40
C LEU A 13 -12.13 4.56 3.62
N LEU A 14 -12.09 4.40 2.29
CA LEU A 14 -11.14 5.12 1.46
C LEU A 14 -11.56 6.59 1.31
N PRO A 15 -10.60 7.52 1.16
CA PRO A 15 -10.86 8.91 0.86
C PRO A 15 -11.85 9.10 -0.30
N ARG A 16 -12.69 10.14 -0.22
CA ARG A 16 -13.68 10.45 -1.27
C ARG A 16 -13.02 10.85 -2.59
N SER A 17 -11.78 11.32 -2.54
CA SER A 17 -10.92 11.55 -3.70
C SER A 17 -10.56 10.25 -4.43
N MET A 18 -10.54 9.11 -3.74
CA MET A 18 -10.13 7.82 -4.32
C MET A 18 -11.31 7.01 -4.84
N VAL A 19 -12.48 7.10 -4.20
CA VAL A 19 -13.63 6.23 -4.52
C VAL A 19 -14.92 6.98 -4.80
N ARG A 20 -15.82 6.31 -5.51
CA ARG A 20 -17.21 6.75 -5.71
C ARG A 20 -18.16 5.57 -5.83
N VAL A 21 -19.43 5.82 -5.57
CA VAL A 21 -20.50 4.84 -5.79
C VAL A 21 -21.09 5.00 -7.18
N VAL A 22 -21.28 3.88 -7.89
CA VAL A 22 -21.99 3.81 -9.17
C VAL A 22 -23.08 2.75 -9.11
N ARG A 23 -24.02 2.78 -10.07
CA ARG A 23 -24.95 1.66 -10.26
C ARG A 23 -24.17 0.45 -10.75
N ALA A 24 -24.41 -0.71 -10.15
CA ALA A 24 -23.83 -1.94 -10.66
C ALA A 24 -24.45 -2.32 -12.01
N ASP A 25 -23.75 -3.15 -12.76
CA ASP A 25 -24.29 -3.78 -13.96
C ASP A 25 -25.48 -4.70 -13.62
N GLN A 26 -26.24 -5.09 -14.64
CA GLN A 26 -27.45 -5.91 -14.46
C GLN A 26 -27.15 -7.35 -13.97
N GLN A 27 -25.89 -7.74 -13.85
CA GLN A 27 -25.47 -9.06 -13.39
C GLN A 27 -25.16 -9.13 -11.89
N SER A 28 -25.10 -8.00 -11.19
CA SER A 28 -24.85 -7.97 -9.75
C SER A 28 -26.15 -7.90 -8.94
N ASP A 29 -26.27 -8.76 -7.92
CA ASP A 29 -27.35 -8.70 -6.92
C ASP A 29 -27.37 -7.36 -6.14
N ARG A 30 -26.27 -6.60 -6.17
CA ARG A 30 -26.17 -5.27 -5.55
C ARG A 30 -26.52 -4.19 -6.56
N ARG A 31 -27.46 -3.30 -6.21
CA ARG A 31 -27.82 -2.15 -7.06
C ARG A 31 -26.74 -1.07 -7.15
N LEU A 32 -25.86 -0.99 -6.16
CA LEU A 32 -24.80 0.00 -6.06
C LEU A 32 -23.48 -0.71 -5.78
N THR A 33 -22.40 -0.23 -6.41
CA THR A 33 -21.05 -0.73 -6.21
C THR A 33 -20.07 0.43 -6.08
N TRP A 34 -19.00 0.20 -5.33
CA TRP A 34 -17.90 1.15 -5.19
C TRP A 34 -16.89 0.91 -6.31
N VAL A 35 -16.39 2.00 -6.88
CA VAL A 35 -15.35 1.98 -7.91
C VAL A 35 -14.31 3.05 -7.60
N GLY A 36 -13.09 2.85 -8.07
CA GLY A 36 -12.07 3.88 -8.05
C GLY A 36 -12.45 5.08 -8.93
N ARG A 37 -11.96 6.25 -8.56
CA ARG A 37 -11.99 7.45 -9.40
C ARG A 37 -10.94 7.35 -10.53
N PRO A 38 -10.99 8.22 -11.56
CA PRO A 38 -9.96 8.22 -12.60
C PRO A 38 -8.55 8.27 -12.00
N GLY A 39 -7.67 7.35 -12.43
CA GLY A 39 -6.32 7.20 -11.90
C GLY A 39 -6.21 6.29 -10.66
N VAL A 40 -7.31 5.73 -10.17
CA VAL A 40 -7.36 4.86 -8.99
C VAL A 40 -8.00 3.52 -9.35
N ALA A 41 -7.27 2.43 -9.14
CA ALA A 41 -7.77 1.08 -9.33
C ALA A 41 -7.94 0.37 -7.98
N LEU A 42 -9.15 -0.17 -7.73
CA LEU A 42 -9.39 -1.04 -6.57
C LEU A 42 -9.02 -2.47 -6.96
N LEU A 43 -8.03 -3.04 -6.28
CA LEU A 43 -7.53 -4.36 -6.59
C LEU A 43 -8.43 -5.45 -5.99
N ASN A 44 -8.63 -6.54 -6.73
CA ASN A 44 -9.27 -7.73 -6.20
C ASN A 44 -8.33 -8.53 -5.28
N LEU A 45 -8.86 -9.57 -4.63
CA LEU A 45 -8.09 -10.37 -3.68
C LEU A 45 -6.86 -11.05 -4.33
N ASP A 46 -6.99 -11.57 -5.55
CA ASP A 46 -5.89 -12.24 -6.24
C ASP A 46 -4.74 -11.27 -6.57
N GLN A 47 -5.08 -10.03 -6.95
CA GLN A 47 -4.12 -8.95 -7.19
C GLN A 47 -3.47 -8.50 -5.87
N HIS A 48 -4.24 -8.34 -4.80
CA HIS A 48 -3.72 -8.03 -3.46
C HIS A 48 -2.70 -9.07 -3.01
N LEU A 49 -3.05 -10.35 -3.03
CA LEU A 49 -2.17 -11.45 -2.57
C LEU A 49 -0.89 -11.55 -3.41
N ARG A 50 -0.99 -11.22 -4.70
CA ARG A 50 0.19 -11.16 -5.58
C ARG A 50 1.16 -10.08 -5.12
N TYR A 51 0.68 -8.84 -5.01
CA TYR A 51 1.56 -7.74 -4.62
C TYR A 51 2.04 -7.88 -3.17
N GLU A 52 1.23 -8.41 -2.26
CA GLU A 52 1.65 -8.69 -0.88
C GLU A 52 2.85 -9.65 -0.86
N ARG A 53 2.78 -10.74 -1.64
CA ARG A 53 3.88 -11.73 -1.77
C ARG A 53 5.13 -11.14 -2.40
N GLU A 54 4.97 -10.25 -3.37
CA GLU A 54 6.07 -9.52 -4.01
C GLU A 54 6.72 -8.49 -3.10
N SER A 55 6.00 -8.01 -2.07
CA SER A 55 6.40 -6.88 -1.24
C SER A 55 6.41 -7.21 0.26
N LEU A 56 5.32 -6.93 0.97
CA LEU A 56 5.28 -6.92 2.42
C LEU A 56 5.57 -8.31 3.04
N SER A 57 5.29 -9.41 2.35
CA SER A 57 5.65 -10.76 2.81
C SER A 57 7.15 -11.03 2.84
N ARG A 58 7.98 -10.18 2.23
CA ARG A 58 9.45 -10.33 2.23
C ARG A 58 10.10 -9.81 3.50
N TYR A 59 9.38 -9.04 4.32
CA TYR A 59 9.87 -8.51 5.57
C TYR A 59 9.45 -9.36 6.76
N PRO A 60 10.26 -9.41 7.83
CA PRO A 60 9.84 -9.92 9.13
C PRO A 60 8.57 -9.20 9.62
N ARG A 61 7.72 -9.91 10.39
CA ARG A 61 6.42 -9.39 10.84
C ARG A 61 6.29 -9.44 12.35
N ASN A 62 5.76 -8.35 12.91
CA ASN A 62 5.29 -8.31 14.27
C ASN A 62 4.05 -9.21 14.45
N PRO A 63 3.72 -9.62 15.70
CA PRO A 63 2.48 -10.37 15.98
C PRO A 63 1.19 -9.66 15.57
N ASP A 64 1.22 -8.33 15.46
CA ASP A 64 0.11 -7.51 14.98
C ASP A 64 0.02 -7.42 13.44
N GLY A 65 0.98 -8.03 12.72
CA GLY A 65 1.03 -8.06 11.27
C GLY A 65 1.80 -6.91 10.61
N THR A 66 2.27 -5.92 11.37
CA THR A 66 3.12 -4.83 10.86
C THR A 66 4.53 -5.33 10.53
N ILE A 67 5.33 -4.52 9.82
CA ILE A 67 6.72 -4.89 9.53
C ILE A 67 7.55 -4.76 10.82
N GLU A 68 8.29 -5.82 11.16
CA GLU A 68 9.26 -5.76 12.25
C GLU A 68 10.58 -5.21 11.68
N TRP A 69 10.81 -3.91 11.83
CA TRP A 69 11.98 -3.23 11.25
C TRP A 69 13.29 -3.52 11.97
N GLY A 70 13.27 -3.82 13.27
CA GLY A 70 14.48 -4.11 14.07
C GLY A 70 15.43 -5.16 13.47
N PRO A 71 14.93 -6.30 12.95
CA PRO A 71 15.75 -7.31 12.27
C PRO A 71 16.02 -7.03 10.79
N VAL A 72 15.45 -5.98 10.19
CA VAL A 72 15.75 -5.62 8.79
C VAL A 72 17.17 -5.05 8.72
N PRO A 73 18.06 -5.59 7.85
CA PRO A 73 19.42 -5.09 7.74
C PRO A 73 19.46 -3.58 7.41
N ASP A 74 20.30 -2.82 8.12
CA ASP A 74 20.45 -1.37 7.92
C ASP A 74 20.73 -0.99 6.45
N GLY A 75 21.43 -1.84 5.69
CA GLY A 75 21.71 -1.62 4.27
C GLY A 75 20.49 -1.69 3.35
N LEU A 76 19.35 -2.18 3.84
CA LEU A 76 18.06 -2.17 3.12
C LEU A 76 17.21 -0.95 3.49
N VAL A 77 17.39 -0.38 4.68
CA VAL A 77 16.63 0.80 5.13
C VAL A 77 17.23 2.05 4.49
N LEU A 78 16.43 2.73 3.66
CA LEU A 78 16.84 3.95 2.97
C LEU A 78 16.70 5.17 3.87
N SER A 79 15.63 5.22 4.65
CA SER A 79 15.35 6.31 5.58
C SER A 79 14.34 5.88 6.64
N SER A 80 14.43 6.53 7.81
CA SER A 80 13.42 6.46 8.87
C SER A 80 13.35 7.82 9.55
N MET A 81 12.17 8.46 9.54
CA MET A 81 11.98 9.81 10.08
C MET A 81 10.56 9.99 10.60
N ASP A 82 10.36 10.93 11.51
CA ASP A 82 9.01 11.37 11.88
C ASP A 82 8.34 12.03 10.65
N SER A 83 7.02 11.92 10.55
CA SER A 83 6.23 12.41 9.43
C SER A 83 5.52 13.71 9.80
N ASP A 84 5.81 14.77 9.05
CA ASP A 84 4.74 15.68 8.61
C ASP A 84 4.30 15.33 7.17
N SER A 85 3.21 15.93 6.68
CA SER A 85 2.67 15.59 5.35
C SER A 85 3.57 16.04 4.20
N VAL A 86 4.36 17.10 4.38
CA VAL A 86 5.31 17.61 3.38
C VAL A 86 6.51 16.67 3.30
N GLU A 87 7.02 16.24 4.45
CA GLU A 87 8.10 15.26 4.57
C GLU A 87 7.70 13.91 4.00
N LEU A 88 6.46 13.44 4.25
CA LEU A 88 5.96 12.20 3.67
C LEU A 88 5.89 12.26 2.15
N SER A 89 5.39 13.36 1.58
CA SER A 89 5.35 13.52 0.12
C SER A 89 6.75 13.48 -0.50
N THR A 90 7.71 14.11 0.17
CA THR A 90 9.11 14.17 -0.25
C THR A 90 9.77 12.80 -0.13
N ALA A 91 9.50 12.08 0.97
CA ALA A 91 10.01 10.74 1.21
C ALA A 91 9.50 9.75 0.14
N ILE A 92 8.19 9.78 -0.17
CA ILE A 92 7.62 8.95 -1.23
C ILE A 92 8.28 9.25 -2.57
N GLN A 93 8.38 10.53 -2.97
CA GLN A 93 8.99 10.92 -4.23
C GLN A 93 10.46 10.51 -4.34
N HIS A 94 11.25 10.66 -3.27
CA HIS A 94 12.66 10.26 -3.25
C HIS A 94 12.82 8.74 -3.28
N ALA A 95 11.94 8.01 -2.60
CA ALA A 95 11.96 6.56 -2.52
C ALA A 95 11.49 5.89 -3.82
N THR A 96 10.65 6.58 -4.60
CA THR A 96 10.01 6.01 -5.80
C THR A 96 10.20 6.86 -7.06
N PRO A 97 11.45 7.15 -7.48
CA PRO A 97 11.71 8.07 -8.59
C PRO A 97 11.26 7.53 -9.96
N ASN A 98 11.11 6.21 -10.11
CA ASN A 98 10.66 5.58 -11.36
C ASN A 98 9.25 4.98 -11.26
N ALA A 99 8.46 5.39 -10.27
CA ALA A 99 7.12 4.85 -10.06
C ALA A 99 6.20 5.09 -11.26
N GLY A 100 5.87 4.00 -11.96
CA GLY A 100 4.75 3.98 -12.91
C GLY A 100 3.40 3.81 -12.20
N SER A 101 3.40 3.01 -11.13
CA SER A 101 2.27 2.87 -10.21
C SER A 101 2.77 2.58 -8.80
N LEU A 102 1.92 2.90 -7.82
CA LEU A 102 2.12 2.70 -6.40
C LEU A 102 0.97 1.86 -5.86
N ILE A 103 1.31 0.82 -5.10
CA ILE A 103 0.35 -0.12 -4.52
C ILE A 103 0.20 0.17 -3.03
N PHE A 104 -0.99 0.56 -2.62
CA PHE A 104 -1.34 0.92 -1.25
C PHE A 104 -2.01 -0.23 -0.52
N PHE A 105 -1.36 -0.66 0.56
CA PHE A 105 -1.89 -1.60 1.53
C PHE A 105 -2.31 -0.87 2.80
N TRP A 106 -3.37 -1.35 3.43
CA TRP A 106 -3.96 -0.74 4.61
C TRP A 106 -3.88 -1.70 5.79
N GLY A 107 -3.91 -1.19 7.03
CA GLY A 107 -3.94 -2.01 8.24
C GLY A 107 -5.16 -2.94 8.36
N SER A 108 -6.13 -2.87 7.44
CA SER A 108 -7.30 -3.75 7.41
C SER A 108 -7.56 -4.30 6.01
N LEU A 109 -7.63 -5.63 5.89
CA LEU A 109 -8.06 -6.32 4.66
C LEU A 109 -9.49 -5.95 4.23
N ALA A 110 -10.32 -5.42 5.13
CA ALA A 110 -11.65 -4.95 4.77
C ALA A 110 -11.58 -3.76 3.79
N VAL A 111 -10.50 -2.97 3.84
CA VAL A 111 -10.25 -1.89 2.88
C VAL A 111 -9.49 -2.48 1.68
N PRO A 112 -9.97 -2.32 0.44
CA PRO A 112 -9.31 -2.92 -0.71
C PRO A 112 -7.96 -2.24 -0.98
N THR A 113 -6.95 -3.01 -1.36
CA THR A 113 -5.69 -2.47 -1.88
C THR A 113 -5.95 -1.61 -3.10
N VAL A 114 -5.20 -0.51 -3.20
CA VAL A 114 -5.37 0.47 -4.27
C VAL A 114 -4.09 0.59 -5.09
N GLU A 115 -4.24 0.64 -6.40
CA GLU A 115 -3.17 1.03 -7.31
C GLU A 115 -3.44 2.44 -7.86
N MET A 116 -2.45 3.33 -7.76
CA MET A 116 -2.52 4.69 -8.29
C MET A 116 -1.14 5.26 -8.62
N GLY A 117 -1.09 6.34 -9.39
CA GLY A 117 0.17 7.00 -9.78
C GLY A 117 0.76 7.89 -8.67
N LEU A 118 2.05 8.20 -8.79
CA LEU A 118 2.77 9.11 -7.90
C LEU A 118 2.14 10.52 -7.85
N GLU A 119 1.75 11.06 -9.01
CA GLU A 119 1.12 12.39 -9.10
C GLU A 119 -0.19 12.46 -8.31
N PHE A 120 -1.05 11.44 -8.48
CA PHE A 120 -2.32 11.36 -7.75
C PHE A 120 -2.07 11.25 -6.24
N THR A 121 -1.11 10.39 -5.86
CA THR A 121 -0.72 10.16 -4.47
C THR A 121 -0.30 11.44 -3.78
N VAL A 122 0.67 12.17 -4.35
CA VAL A 122 1.21 13.41 -3.75
C VAL A 122 0.13 14.49 -3.67
N THR A 123 -0.72 14.60 -4.69
CA THR A 123 -1.81 15.59 -4.74
C THR A 123 -2.86 15.38 -3.64
N HIS A 124 -3.13 14.12 -3.27
CA HIS A 124 -4.18 13.76 -2.33
C HIS A 124 -3.66 13.21 -0.99
N LEU A 125 -2.35 13.33 -0.75
CA LEU A 125 -1.69 12.69 0.38
C LEU A 125 -2.29 13.10 1.72
N SER A 126 -2.60 14.39 1.92
CA SER A 126 -3.23 14.87 3.15
C SER A 126 -4.58 14.21 3.43
N ASP A 127 -5.43 14.06 2.40
CA ASP A 127 -6.75 13.41 2.50
C ASP A 127 -6.60 11.90 2.81
N ILE A 128 -5.57 11.26 2.23
CA ILE A 128 -5.22 9.86 2.50
C ILE A 128 -4.80 9.69 3.97
N THR A 129 -3.85 10.49 4.46
CA THR A 129 -3.32 10.39 5.82
C THR A 129 -4.35 10.74 6.90
N GLU A 130 -5.30 11.64 6.59
CA GLU A 130 -6.41 11.97 7.48
C GLU A 130 -7.45 10.83 7.57
N SER A 131 -7.65 10.09 6.48
CA SER A 131 -8.64 9.01 6.43
C SER A 131 -8.10 7.69 6.97
N VAL A 132 -6.84 7.36 6.66
CA VAL A 132 -6.20 6.09 7.03
C VAL A 132 -4.77 6.39 7.52
N PRO A 133 -4.54 6.41 8.85
CA PRO A 133 -3.27 6.89 9.43
C PRO A 133 -2.14 5.84 9.42
N GLU A 134 -2.38 4.64 8.91
CA GLU A 134 -1.38 3.59 8.78
C GLU A 134 -1.53 2.87 7.44
N PHE A 135 -0.46 2.86 6.65
CA PHE A 135 -0.42 2.20 5.36
C PHE A 135 0.99 1.89 4.88
N TRP A 136 1.07 1.00 3.89
CA TRP A 136 2.29 0.68 3.16
C TRP A 136 2.11 1.00 1.69
N ILE A 137 3.14 1.56 1.08
CA ILE A 137 3.24 1.83 -0.35
C ILE A 137 4.32 0.93 -0.90
N TYR A 138 3.98 0.10 -1.88
CA TYR A 138 4.95 -0.64 -2.69
C TYR A 138 5.08 0.01 -4.06
N SER A 139 6.32 0.32 -4.48
CA SER A 139 6.65 0.66 -5.87
C SER A 139 7.27 -0.56 -6.55
N PRO A 140 6.56 -1.23 -7.48
CA PRO A 140 7.12 -2.37 -8.23
C PRO A 140 8.34 -2.01 -9.06
N SER A 141 8.34 -0.82 -9.68
CA SER A 141 9.43 -0.34 -10.54
C SER A 141 10.71 -0.11 -9.75
N ASP A 142 10.59 0.52 -8.58
CA ASP A 142 11.74 0.87 -7.74
C ASP A 142 12.14 -0.28 -6.80
N ARG A 143 11.26 -1.29 -6.63
CA ARG A 143 11.39 -2.36 -5.63
C ARG A 143 11.65 -1.79 -4.23
N VAL A 144 10.80 -0.84 -3.83
CA VAL A 144 10.85 -0.16 -2.54
C VAL A 144 9.49 -0.27 -1.86
N VAL A 145 9.51 -0.44 -0.54
CA VAL A 145 8.35 -0.27 0.34
C VAL A 145 8.56 0.97 1.19
N VAL A 146 7.52 1.79 1.28
CA VAL A 146 7.41 2.91 2.21
C VAL A 146 6.28 2.61 3.19
N GLU A 147 6.56 2.64 4.49
CA GLU A 147 5.56 2.55 5.55
C GLU A 147 5.31 3.95 6.11
N LEU A 148 4.04 4.29 6.34
CA LEU A 148 3.65 5.27 7.34
C LEU A 148 3.02 4.51 8.50
N SER A 149 3.70 4.50 9.64
CA SER A 149 3.23 3.81 10.84
C SER A 149 2.16 4.63 11.58
N PHE A 150 1.37 3.96 12.42
CA PHE A 150 0.40 4.64 13.28
C PHE A 150 1.04 5.70 14.21
N SER A 151 2.32 5.55 14.56
CA SER A 151 3.05 6.54 15.37
C SER A 151 3.51 7.76 14.56
N GLY A 152 3.23 7.80 13.25
CA GLY A 152 3.66 8.86 12.36
C GLY A 152 5.12 8.75 11.93
N VAL A 153 5.72 7.57 11.98
CA VAL A 153 7.08 7.36 11.46
C VAL A 153 6.98 6.90 10.02
N VAL A 154 7.75 7.53 9.14
CA VAL A 154 7.95 7.11 7.75
C VAL A 154 9.21 6.28 7.65
N THR A 155 9.09 5.05 7.17
CA THR A 155 10.25 4.18 6.90
C THR A 155 10.23 3.74 5.45
N ALA A 156 11.31 4.02 4.72
CA ALA A 156 11.49 3.55 3.35
C ALA A 156 12.59 2.48 3.32
N ALA A 157 12.34 1.38 2.62
CA ALA A 157 13.30 0.30 2.50
C ALA A 157 13.26 -0.36 1.12
N ASN A 158 14.43 -0.76 0.64
CA ASN A 158 14.53 -1.65 -0.52
C ASN A 158 13.94 -3.01 -0.20
N MET A 159 13.35 -3.63 -1.21
CA MET A 159 12.88 -5.01 -1.14
C MET A 159 14.03 -5.96 -0.87
N PRO A 160 13.93 -6.84 0.16
CA PRO A 160 14.86 -7.93 0.35
C PRO A 160 14.93 -8.76 -0.93
N VAL A 161 16.14 -8.97 -1.44
CA VAL A 161 16.38 -9.90 -2.54
C VAL A 161 16.34 -11.31 -1.96
N ASP A 162 15.66 -12.26 -2.62
CA ASP A 162 15.71 -13.66 -2.20
C ASP A 162 17.18 -14.09 -2.11
N MET A 163 17.62 -14.52 -0.92
CA MET A 163 18.96 -15.08 -0.74
C MET A 163 19.12 -16.47 -1.39
N ASP A 164 18.06 -17.02 -1.98
CA ASP A 164 18.07 -18.35 -2.62
C ASP A 164 18.85 -18.40 -3.94
N ASP A 165 19.29 -17.26 -4.50
CA ASP A 165 20.08 -17.21 -5.74
C ASP A 165 21.59 -17.03 -5.52
N ARG A 166 22.08 -17.08 -4.26
CA ARG A 166 23.52 -17.09 -3.94
C ARG A 166 24.02 -18.44 -3.46
N GLY A 167 23.47 -19.52 -4.02
CA GLY A 167 23.84 -20.89 -3.68
C GLY A 167 23.91 -21.79 -4.91
N THR A 168 24.79 -21.49 -5.87
CA THR A 168 25.46 -22.46 -6.76
C THR A 168 26.41 -21.72 -7.71
N ALA A 169 27.66 -21.59 -7.30
CA ALA A 169 28.80 -21.40 -8.21
C ALA A 169 29.89 -22.38 -7.80
#